data_AF-A0A1V8NR25-F1
#
_entry.id   AF-A0A1V8NR25-F1
#
_cell.length_a   1.000
_cell.length_b   1.000
_cell.length_c   1.000
_cell.angle_alpha   90.00
_cell.angle_beta   90.00
_cell.angle_gamma   90.00
#
_symmetry.space_group_name_H-M   'P 1'
#
loop_
_entity.id
_entity.type
_entity.pdbx_description
1 polymer ?
#
loop_
_entity_poly.entity_id
_entity_poly.type
_entity_poly.pdbx_seq_one_letter_code
_entity_poly.pdbx_strand_id
1 'polypeptide(L)'
;MATYPNVNAANQYARDVVSGKILACRLTILACQRHLDDLERAKDPRWPYRFDKNKAERFLRFSQKMPHTSGEWARRKLRIEFEPWQKFALGVPFGWVRKDSG
;
A
#
# COMPACT_ATOMS: atom_id res chain seq x y z
N MET A 1 6.23 9.70 15.95
CA MET A 1 5.23 9.00 15.09
C MET A 1 5.94 8.56 13.83
N ALA A 2 5.75 7.32 13.36
CA ALA A 2 6.40 6.84 12.14
C ALA A 2 6.02 7.75 10.95
N THR A 3 6.99 8.15 10.13
CA THR A 3 6.78 9.11 9.02
C THR A 3 5.76 8.63 7.97
N TYR A 4 5.55 7.30 7.84
CA TYR A 4 4.62 6.70 6.87
C TYR A 4 3.87 5.49 7.46
N PRO A 5 2.86 5.69 8.34
CA PRO A 5 2.20 4.60 9.05
C PRO A 5 1.44 3.65 8.12
N ASN A 6 0.78 4.15 7.06
CA ASN A 6 0.00 3.30 6.18
C ASN A 6 0.88 2.48 5.23
N VAL A 7 1.93 3.10 4.69
CA VAL A 7 2.93 2.40 3.86
C VAL A 7 3.67 1.32 4.65
N ASN A 8 4.02 1.60 5.91
CA ASN A 8 4.65 0.61 6.77
C ASN A 8 3.72 -0.59 7.03
N ALA A 9 2.43 -0.34 7.27
CA ALA A 9 1.44 -1.41 7.42
C ALA A 9 1.27 -2.24 6.13
N ALA A 10 1.27 -1.59 4.96
CA ALA A 10 1.22 -2.27 3.67
C ALA A 10 2.45 -3.16 3.43
N ASN A 11 3.65 -2.66 3.76
CA ASN A 11 4.89 -3.43 3.63
C ASN A 11 4.93 -4.60 4.62
N GLN A 12 4.42 -4.41 5.84
CA GLN A 12 4.33 -5.48 6.81
C GLN A 12 3.34 -6.55 6.34
N TYR A 13 2.18 -6.16 5.80
CA TYR A 13 1.23 -7.09 5.20
C TYR A 13 1.89 -7.90 4.06
N ALA A 14 2.64 -7.26 3.17
CA ALA A 14 3.33 -7.95 2.09
C ALA A 14 4.31 -9.02 2.61
N ARG A 15 5.06 -8.71 3.69
CA ARG A 15 5.95 -9.68 4.35
C ARG A 15 5.19 -10.81 5.03
N ASP A 16 4.10 -10.50 5.71
CA ASP A 16 3.27 -11.49 6.42
C ASP A 16 2.58 -12.45 5.44
N VAL A 17 2.19 -11.98 4.25
CA VAL A 17 1.66 -12.81 3.17
C VAL A 17 2.75 -13.71 2.56
N VAL A 18 3.91 -13.15 2.22
CA VAL A 18 5.01 -13.90 1.60
C VAL A 18 5.59 -14.96 2.55
N SER A 19 5.68 -14.65 3.84
CA SER A 19 6.13 -15.60 4.88
C SER A 19 5.10 -16.70 5.19
N GLY A 20 3.88 -16.62 4.65
CA GLY A 20 2.81 -17.58 4.91
C GLY A 20 2.09 -17.40 6.24
N LYS A 21 2.39 -16.33 7.00
CA LYS A 21 1.66 -15.99 8.24
C LYS A 21 0.21 -15.61 7.95
N ILE A 22 -0.05 -14.95 6.82
CA ILE A 22 -1.39 -14.66 6.32
C ILE A 22 -1.65 -15.55 5.11
N LEU A 23 -2.68 -16.40 5.21
CA LEU A 23 -3.14 -17.21 4.09
C LEU A 23 -3.75 -16.30 3.02
N ALA A 24 -3.17 -16.30 1.82
CA ALA A 24 -3.67 -15.54 0.68
C ALA A 24 -3.63 -16.39 -0.59
N CYS A 25 -4.41 -15.99 -1.60
CA CYS A 25 -4.38 -16.69 -2.88
C CYS A 25 -3.04 -16.46 -3.61
N ARG A 26 -2.73 -17.37 -4.53
CA ARG A 26 -1.45 -17.36 -5.28
C ARG A 26 -1.12 -16.01 -5.90
N LEU A 27 -2.10 -15.33 -6.49
CA LEU A 27 -1.89 -14.03 -7.15
C LEU A 27 -1.55 -12.93 -6.14
N THR A 28 -2.18 -12.92 -4.96
CA THR A 28 -1.85 -11.97 -3.89
C THR A 28 -0.44 -12.20 -3.36
N ILE A 29 -0.04 -13.46 -3.18
CA ILE A 29 1.33 -13.81 -2.77
C ILE A 29 2.33 -13.31 -3.81
N LEU A 30 2.10 -13.59 -5.10
CA LEU A 30 2.98 -13.13 -6.19
C LEU A 30 3.05 -11.60 -6.28
N ALA A 31 1.94 -10.89 -6.05
CA ALA A 31 1.92 -9.44 -6.03
C ALA A 31 2.74 -8.87 -4.85
N CYS A 32 2.61 -9.47 -3.67
CA CYS A 32 3.39 -9.10 -2.48
C CYS A 32 4.88 -9.37 -2.69
N GLN A 33 5.22 -10.54 -3.23
CA GLN A 33 6.60 -10.90 -3.57
C GLN A 33 7.20 -9.92 -4.57
N ARG A 34 6.50 -9.65 -5.68
CA ARG A 34 6.93 -8.69 -6.69
C ARG A 34 7.20 -7.31 -6.09
N HIS A 35 6.34 -6.85 -5.18
CA HIS A 35 6.57 -5.57 -4.52
C HIS A 35 7.87 -5.55 -3.71
N LEU A 36 8.15 -6.61 -2.94
CA LEU A 36 9.39 -6.71 -2.16
C LEU A 36 10.62 -6.83 -3.07
N ASP A 37 10.54 -7.61 -4.14
CA ASP A 37 11.62 -7.75 -5.12
C ASP A 37 11.89 -6.43 -5.83
N ASP A 38 10.84 -5.71 -6.24
CA ASP A 38 10.96 -4.41 -6.89
C ASP A 38 11.56 -3.36 -5.93
N LEU A 39 11.30 -3.44 -4.62
CA LEU A 39 11.93 -2.56 -3.62
C LEU A 39 13.44 -2.81 -3.53
N GLU A 40 13.88 -4.05 -3.64
CA GLU A 40 15.31 -4.39 -3.70
C GLU A 40 15.92 -3.93 -5.02
N ARG A 41 15.24 -4.13 -6.15
CA ARG A 41 15.68 -3.64 -7.48
C ARG A 41 15.75 -2.12 -7.54
N ALA A 42 14.85 -1.42 -6.86
CA ALA A 42 14.83 0.05 -6.82
C ALA A 42 16.08 0.66 -6.15
N LYS A 43 16.87 -0.14 -5.42
CA LYS A 43 18.20 0.29 -4.92
C LYS A 43 19.21 0.44 -6.05
N ASP A 44 19.02 -0.24 -7.18
CA ASP A 44 19.85 -0.08 -8.36
C ASP A 44 19.55 1.27 -9.05
N PRO A 45 20.57 2.13 -9.27
CA PRO A 45 20.42 3.36 -10.03
C PRO A 45 19.84 3.15 -11.43
N ARG A 46 20.14 2.02 -12.09
CA ARG A 46 19.70 1.68 -13.45
C ARG A 46 18.24 1.24 -13.54
N TRP A 47 17.62 0.87 -12.42
CA TRP A 47 16.21 0.49 -12.42
C TRP A 47 15.32 1.71 -12.73
N PRO A 48 14.38 1.65 -13.70
CA PRO A 48 13.64 2.84 -14.14
C PRO A 48 12.55 3.31 -13.17
N TYR A 49 12.21 2.51 -12.15
CA TYR A 49 11.17 2.83 -11.18
C TYR A 49 11.75 3.14 -9.80
N ARG A 50 11.05 3.96 -9.02
CA ARG A 50 11.33 4.21 -7.60
C ARG A 50 10.04 4.12 -6.81
N PHE A 51 10.13 3.72 -5.55
CA PHE A 51 8.98 3.69 -4.66
C PHE A 51 8.90 5.00 -3.88
N ASP A 52 7.91 5.83 -4.22
CA ASP A 52 7.63 7.09 -3.56
C ASP A 52 6.59 6.91 -2.45
N LYS A 53 7.11 6.82 -1.21
CA LYS A 53 6.28 6.68 0.00
C LYS A 53 5.33 7.87 0.21
N ASN A 54 5.69 9.07 -0.25
CA ASN A 54 4.84 10.26 -0.11
C ASN A 54 3.60 10.15 -1.00
N LYS A 55 3.76 9.66 -2.23
CA LYS A 55 2.64 9.48 -3.16
C LYS A 55 1.66 8.41 -2.67
N ALA A 56 2.17 7.27 -2.21
CA ALA A 56 1.34 6.23 -1.60
C ALA A 56 0.59 6.74 -0.36
N GLU A 57 1.29 7.42 0.56
CA GLU A 57 0.69 7.95 1.79
C GLU A 57 -0.34 9.06 1.50
N ARG A 58 -0.08 9.92 0.51
CA ARG A 58 -1.03 10.96 0.08
C ARG A 58 -2.34 10.36 -0.41
N PHE A 59 -2.27 9.32 -1.23
CA PHE A 59 -3.47 8.64 -1.71
C PHE A 59 -4.25 7.99 -0.56
N LEU A 60 -3.57 7.23 0.31
CA LEU A 60 -4.20 6.55 1.43
C LEU A 60 -4.85 7.55 2.42
N ARG A 61 -4.15 8.66 2.74
CA ARG A 61 -4.70 9.72 3.60
C ARG A 61 -5.88 10.43 2.97
N PHE A 62 -5.83 10.71 1.68
CA PHE A 62 -6.95 11.30 0.97
C PHE A 62 -8.17 10.37 1.03
N SER A 63 -7.96 9.09 0.76
CA SER A 63 -9.03 8.11 0.77
C SER A 63 -9.64 7.87 2.15
N GLN A 64 -8.84 7.96 3.22
CA GLN A 64 -9.33 7.90 4.62
C GLN A 64 -10.14 9.13 5.04
N LYS A 65 -10.05 10.26 4.34
CA LYS A 65 -10.86 11.45 4.65
C LYS A 65 -12.29 11.35 4.13
N MET A 66 -12.56 10.41 3.22
CA MET A 66 -13.90 10.23 2.66
C MET A 66 -14.84 9.58 3.70
N PRO A 67 -16.07 10.11 3.86
CA PRO A 67 -17.07 9.49 4.72
C PRO A 67 -17.64 8.22 4.05
N HIS A 68 -18.11 7.29 4.87
CA HIS A 68 -18.94 6.20 4.35
C HIS A 68 -20.22 6.77 3.74
N THR A 69 -20.54 6.38 2.51
CA THR A 69 -21.71 6.87 1.76
C THR A 69 -23.00 6.10 2.07
N SER A 70 -22.90 4.91 2.67
CA SER A 70 -24.04 4.02 2.88
C SER A 70 -24.00 3.30 4.22
N GLY A 71 -25.17 2.90 4.71
CA GLY A 71 -25.33 2.00 5.86
C GLY A 71 -25.26 2.70 7.23
N GLU A 72 -25.04 1.90 8.26
CA GLU A 72 -24.96 2.38 9.65
C GLU A 72 -23.74 3.29 9.88
N TRP A 73 -22.64 3.05 9.17
CA TRP A 73 -21.41 3.83 9.31
C TRP A 73 -21.53 5.25 8.73
N ALA A 74 -22.34 5.42 7.68
CA ALA A 74 -22.72 6.74 7.17
C ALA A 74 -23.54 7.52 8.20
N ARG A 75 -24.49 6.84 8.88
CA ARG A 75 -25.30 7.45 9.96
C ARG A 75 -24.45 7.86 11.17
N ARG A 76 -23.40 7.10 11.48
CA ARG A 76 -22.42 7.41 12.54
C ARG A 76 -21.33 8.39 12.10
N LYS A 77 -21.35 8.89 10.85
CA LYS A 77 -20.33 9.78 10.26
C LYS A 77 -18.90 9.25 10.41
N LEU A 78 -18.74 7.93 10.36
CA LEU A 78 -17.42 7.30 10.45
C LEU A 78 -16.64 7.56 9.15
N ARG A 79 -15.31 7.68 9.31
CA ARG A 79 -14.37 7.79 8.19
C ARG A 79 -13.91 6.39 7.78
N ILE A 80 -13.53 6.26 6.51
CA ILE A 80 -12.98 5.00 6.00
C ILE A 80 -11.66 4.71 6.70
N GLU A 81 -11.62 3.60 7.44
CA GLU A 81 -10.37 2.99 7.88
C GLU A 81 -10.02 1.82 6.98
N PHE A 82 -8.73 1.73 6.61
CA PHE A 82 -8.26 0.67 5.73
C PHE A 82 -7.59 -0.46 6.50
N GLU A 83 -7.98 -1.68 6.17
CA GLU A 83 -7.29 -2.90 6.56
C GLU A 83 -5.89 -2.96 5.91
N PRO A 84 -4.93 -3.70 6.49
CA PRO A 84 -3.56 -3.82 5.95
C PRO A 84 -3.51 -4.26 4.48
N TRP A 85 -4.39 -5.19 4.07
CA TRP A 85 -4.48 -5.64 2.68
C TRP A 85 -5.02 -4.55 1.74
N GLN A 86 -5.94 -3.71 2.21
CA GLN A 86 -6.46 -2.57 1.42
C GLN A 86 -5.40 -1.50 1.27
N LYS A 87 -4.63 -1.23 2.33
CA LYS A 87 -3.46 -0.34 2.27
C LYS A 87 -2.43 -0.84 1.26
N PHE A 88 -2.23 -2.15 1.16
CA PHE A 88 -1.37 -2.75 0.14
C PHE A 88 -1.96 -2.59 -1.27
N ALA A 89 -3.18 -3.07 -1.49
CA ALA A 89 -3.82 -3.08 -2.81
C ALA A 89 -4.02 -1.67 -3.40
N LEU A 90 -4.36 -0.70 -2.55
CA LEU A 90 -4.62 0.68 -2.97
C LEU A 90 -3.42 1.60 -2.79
N GLY A 91 -2.47 1.30 -1.91
CA GLY A 91 -1.33 2.18 -1.65
C GLY A 91 -0.13 1.89 -2.52
N VAL A 92 0.22 0.61 -2.69
CA VAL A 92 1.45 0.20 -3.40
C VAL A 92 1.45 0.62 -4.87
N PRO A 93 0.35 0.46 -5.65
CA PRO A 93 0.35 0.88 -7.05
C PRO A 93 0.60 2.38 -7.24
N PHE A 94 0.06 3.23 -6.35
CA PHE A 94 0.25 4.68 -6.40
C PHE A 94 1.62 5.14 -5.87
N GLY A 95 2.33 4.28 -5.15
CA GLY A 95 3.69 4.55 -4.70
C GLY A 95 4.75 4.28 -5.77
N TRP A 96 4.50 3.37 -6.71
CA TRP A 96 5.45 3.07 -7.78
C TRP A 96 5.40 4.12 -8.88
N VAL A 97 6.52 4.80 -9.08
CA VAL A 97 6.65 5.85 -10.10
C VAL A 97 7.90 5.65 -10.92
N ARG A 98 7.86 6.11 -12.17
CA ARG A 98 9.06 6.15 -13.00
C ARG A 98 9.98 7.29 -12.57
N LYS A 99 11.29 7.07 -12.68
CA LYS A 99 12.31 8.09 -12.36
C LYS A 99 12.29 9.25 -13.36
N ASP A 100 11.85 9.03 -14.60
CA ASP A 100 11.82 10.01 -15.69
C ASP A 100 10.71 11.06 -15.55
N SER A 101 9.50 10.63 -15.18
CA SER A 101 8.25 11.40 -15.25
C SER A 101 7.65 11.67 -13.87
N GLY A 102 8.11 10.94 -12.85
CA GLY A 102 7.87 11.26 -11.45
C GLY A 102 6.62 10.68 -10.85
#